data_AF-A0A7S1U882-F1
#
_entry.id   AF-A0A7S1U882-F1
#
_cell.length_a   1.000
_cell.length_b   1.000
_cell.length_c   1.000
_cell.angle_alpha   90.00
_cell.angle_beta   90.00
_cell.angle_gamma   90.00
#
_symmetry.space_group_name_H-M   'P 1'
#
loop_
_entity.id
_entity.type
_entity.pdbx_description
1 polymer ?
#
loop_
_entity_poly.entity_id
_entity_poly.type
_entity_poly.pdbx_seq_one_letter_code
_entity_poly.pdbx_strand_id
1 'polypeptide(L)'
;LAAALGMTPASVAAAGAAGAIEAEAVAQKLWWTKVLKEDPLRVVRVLRFAAKLDFALHDAFWAVAPFALHKLRVRVAGSRKLMELLKIAKYSNAKLCSFMRLTFGRRLAGAAGGGGEPPAFSDGVLAPAVFGGQDQNGVAHSLPDIDAFDEDGFDAICAAVADFLAAFGAGGDAPAAGLIPEEALGIHLAAAVACSSMPPPSPADAE
;
A
#
# COMPACT_ATOMS: atom_id res chain seq x y z
N LEU A 1 32.29 0.47 -38.10
CA LEU A 1 32.34 1.05 -36.75
C LEU A 1 32.20 -0.01 -35.64
N ALA A 2 31.11 -0.78 -35.56
CA ALA A 2 30.95 -1.83 -34.53
C ALA A 2 32.01 -2.95 -34.57
N ALA A 3 32.36 -3.42 -35.77
CA ALA A 3 33.46 -4.39 -35.96
C ALA A 3 34.86 -3.81 -35.63
N ALA A 4 35.03 -2.48 -35.70
CA ALA A 4 36.28 -1.80 -35.35
C ALA A 4 36.41 -1.54 -33.83
N LEU A 5 35.33 -1.71 -33.08
CA LEU A 5 35.26 -1.54 -31.62
C LEU A 5 35.23 -2.87 -30.87
N GLY A 6 35.49 -4.00 -31.54
CA GLY A 6 35.46 -5.33 -30.93
C GLY A 6 34.07 -5.79 -30.47
N MET A 7 33.00 -5.12 -30.90
CA MET A 7 31.63 -5.46 -30.52
C MET A 7 31.15 -6.64 -31.37
N THR A 8 30.78 -7.74 -30.71
CA THR A 8 30.17 -8.88 -31.38
C THR A 8 28.72 -8.56 -31.75
N PRO A 9 28.14 -9.20 -32.78
CA PRO A 9 26.72 -9.07 -33.10
C PRO A 9 25.81 -9.34 -31.89
N ALA A 10 26.23 -10.26 -31.00
CA ALA A 10 25.55 -10.55 -29.75
C ALA A 10 25.57 -9.38 -28.74
N SER A 11 26.69 -8.64 -28.64
CA SER A 11 26.77 -7.50 -27.72
C SER A 11 25.95 -6.30 -28.20
N VAL A 12 25.82 -6.10 -29.51
CA VAL A 12 24.97 -5.04 -30.09
C VAL A 12 23.49 -5.37 -29.91
N ALA A 13 23.09 -6.63 -30.13
CA ALA A 13 21.72 -7.09 -29.88
C ALA A 13 21.33 -7.00 -28.39
N ALA A 14 22.24 -7.39 -27.49
CA ALA A 14 22.03 -7.26 -26.05
C ALA A 14 21.88 -5.80 -25.60
N ALA A 15 22.67 -4.87 -26.14
CA ALA A 15 22.53 -3.44 -25.86
C ALA A 15 21.20 -2.87 -26.38
N GLY A 16 20.75 -3.30 -27.57
CA GLY A 16 19.45 -2.93 -28.11
C GLY A 16 18.28 -3.47 -27.27
N ALA A 17 18.36 -4.72 -26.82
CA ALA A 17 17.37 -5.33 -25.94
C ALA A 17 17.33 -4.64 -24.57
N ALA A 18 18.48 -4.33 -23.98
CA ALA A 18 18.57 -3.57 -22.73
C ALA A 18 17.95 -2.17 -22.86
N GLY A 19 18.23 -1.47 -23.97
CA GLY A 19 17.62 -0.17 -24.25
C GLY A 19 16.09 -0.22 -24.39
N ALA A 20 15.56 -1.28 -24.99
CA ALA A 20 14.11 -1.48 -25.10
C ALA A 20 13.45 -1.77 -23.74
N ILE A 21 14.08 -2.60 -22.90
CA ILE A 21 13.62 -2.91 -21.55
C ILE A 21 13.56 -1.64 -20.69
N GLU A 22 14.60 -0.81 -20.75
CA GLU A 22 14.63 0.47 -20.04
C GLU A 22 13.54 1.44 -20.53
N ALA A 23 13.35 1.55 -21.85
CA ALA A 23 12.31 2.39 -22.42
C ALA A 23 10.90 1.95 -21.99
N GLU A 24 10.64 0.63 -21.94
CA GLU A 24 9.38 0.09 -21.45
C GLU A 24 9.19 0.38 -19.96
N ALA A 25 10.21 0.18 -19.12
CA ALA A 25 10.16 0.48 -17.70
C ALA A 25 9.84 1.97 -17.44
N VAL A 26 10.44 2.88 -18.22
CA VAL A 26 10.15 4.31 -18.18
C VAL A 26 8.70 4.60 -18.61
N ALA A 27 8.24 3.98 -19.70
CA ALA A 27 6.86 4.15 -20.18
C ALA A 27 5.82 3.71 -19.13
N GLN A 28 6.06 2.58 -18.45
CA GLN A 28 5.21 2.09 -17.36
C GLN A 28 5.17 3.06 -16.18
N LYS A 29 6.30 3.62 -15.77
CA LYS A 29 6.37 4.65 -14.70
C LYS A 29 5.59 5.92 -15.09
N LEU A 30 5.77 6.40 -16.32
CA LEU A 30 5.07 7.59 -16.83
C LEU A 30 3.55 7.36 -16.89
N TRP A 31 3.13 6.17 -17.33
CA TRP A 31 1.72 5.78 -17.35
C TRP A 31 1.13 5.76 -15.93
N TRP A 32 1.78 5.08 -14.99
CA TRP A 32 1.31 5.06 -13.60
C TRP A 32 1.28 6.46 -12.99
N THR A 33 2.28 7.29 -13.25
CA THR A 33 2.33 8.69 -12.78
C THR A 33 1.12 9.47 -13.27
N LYS A 34 0.80 9.39 -14.57
CA LYS A 34 -0.38 10.02 -15.15
C LYS A 34 -1.65 9.53 -14.45
N VAL A 35 -1.81 8.21 -14.38
CA VAL A 35 -2.99 7.54 -13.84
C VAL A 35 -3.26 7.92 -12.37
N LEU A 36 -2.22 7.90 -11.53
CA LEU A 36 -2.35 8.22 -10.11
C LEU A 36 -2.50 9.72 -9.85
N LYS A 37 -1.95 10.57 -10.73
CA LYS A 37 -2.13 12.02 -10.66
C LYS A 37 -3.57 12.44 -10.96
N GLU A 38 -4.24 11.76 -11.90
CA GLU A 38 -5.63 12.00 -12.30
C GLU A 38 -6.63 11.49 -11.25
N ASP A 39 -6.43 10.28 -10.71
CA ASP A 39 -7.29 9.70 -9.66
C ASP A 39 -6.45 8.99 -8.58
N PRO A 40 -6.09 9.70 -7.49
CA PRO A 40 -5.28 9.13 -6.42
C PRO A 40 -5.93 7.93 -5.72
N LEU A 41 -7.27 7.82 -5.74
CA LEU A 41 -7.98 6.67 -5.18
C LEU A 41 -7.63 5.35 -5.89
N ARG A 42 -7.03 5.42 -7.09
CA ARG A 42 -6.50 4.25 -7.78
C ARG A 42 -5.41 3.53 -6.99
N VAL A 43 -4.67 4.19 -6.11
CA VAL A 43 -3.74 3.51 -5.18
C VAL A 43 -4.51 2.47 -4.37
N VAL A 44 -5.57 2.88 -3.66
CA VAL A 44 -6.38 1.98 -2.83
C VAL A 44 -7.01 0.87 -3.67
N ARG A 45 -7.51 1.20 -4.87
CA ARG A 45 -8.15 0.22 -5.76
C ARG A 45 -7.18 -0.83 -6.28
N VAL A 46 -5.97 -0.42 -6.64
CA VAL A 46 -4.92 -1.30 -7.15
C VAL A 46 -4.46 -2.25 -6.05
N LEU A 47 -4.22 -1.76 -4.83
CA LEU A 47 -3.91 -2.60 -3.67
C LEU A 47 -5.05 -3.58 -3.37
N ARG A 48 -6.31 -3.11 -3.40
CA ARG A 48 -7.48 -3.98 -3.24
C ARG A 48 -7.51 -5.08 -4.30
N PHE A 49 -7.27 -4.75 -5.57
CA PHE A 49 -7.30 -5.74 -6.64
C PHE A 49 -6.13 -6.73 -6.52
N ALA A 50 -4.93 -6.25 -6.16
CA ALA A 50 -3.77 -7.10 -5.89
C ALA A 50 -4.08 -8.11 -4.78
N ALA A 51 -4.61 -7.63 -3.64
CA ALA A 51 -5.02 -8.50 -2.54
C ALA A 51 -6.17 -9.44 -2.92
N LYS A 52 -7.19 -8.94 -3.62
CA LYS A 52 -8.35 -9.75 -4.04
C LYS A 52 -7.93 -10.90 -4.95
N LEU A 53 -7.08 -10.62 -5.93
CA LEU A 53 -6.75 -11.52 -7.04
C LEU A 53 -5.38 -12.23 -6.86
N ASP A 54 -4.71 -12.04 -5.73
CA ASP A 54 -3.39 -12.60 -5.40
C ASP A 54 -2.31 -12.34 -6.46
N PHE A 55 -2.31 -11.15 -7.07
CA PHE A 55 -1.24 -10.78 -8.00
C PHE A 55 -0.24 -9.81 -7.37
N ALA A 56 1.01 -9.91 -7.81
CA ALA A 56 2.06 -8.97 -7.44
C ALA A 56 1.97 -7.68 -8.27
N LEU A 57 2.14 -6.54 -7.61
CA LEU A 57 2.20 -5.25 -8.28
C LEU A 57 3.58 -5.01 -8.89
N HIS A 58 3.58 -4.52 -10.13
CA HIS A 58 4.79 -4.20 -10.88
C HIS A 58 5.61 -3.08 -10.19
N ASP A 59 6.94 -3.15 -10.23
CA ASP A 59 7.83 -2.19 -9.56
C ASP A 59 7.64 -0.74 -10.00
N ALA A 60 7.23 -0.53 -11.24
CA ALA A 60 6.86 0.79 -11.74
C ALA A 60 5.73 1.44 -10.91
N PHE A 61 4.76 0.67 -10.40
CA PHE A 61 3.72 1.20 -9.51
C PHE A 61 4.33 1.66 -8.19
N TRP A 62 5.14 0.81 -7.56
CA TRP A 62 5.78 1.11 -6.27
C TRP A 62 6.71 2.33 -6.35
N ALA A 63 7.43 2.47 -7.46
CA ALA A 63 8.32 3.61 -7.71
C ALA A 63 7.57 4.95 -7.80
N VAL A 64 6.30 4.95 -8.20
CA VAL A 64 5.53 6.20 -8.40
C VAL A 64 4.43 6.44 -7.37
N ALA A 65 4.03 5.41 -6.61
CA ALA A 65 3.02 5.52 -5.57
C ALA A 65 3.30 6.66 -4.57
N PRO A 66 4.55 6.92 -4.12
CA PRO A 66 4.88 8.05 -3.24
C PRO A 66 4.35 9.39 -3.71
N PHE A 67 4.41 9.67 -5.01
CA PHE A 67 3.98 10.96 -5.59
C PHE A 67 2.46 11.17 -5.53
N ALA A 68 1.69 10.11 -5.29
CA ALA A 68 0.23 10.17 -5.19
C ALA A 68 -0.26 10.30 -3.75
N LEU A 69 0.58 10.02 -2.73
CA LEU A 69 0.14 9.86 -1.35
C LEU A 69 -0.40 11.15 -0.74
N HIS A 70 0.26 12.28 -0.98
CA HIS A 70 -0.23 13.57 -0.52
C HIS A 70 -1.64 13.85 -1.06
N LYS A 71 -1.84 13.69 -2.38
CA LYS A 71 -3.15 13.91 -3.00
C LYS A 71 -4.18 12.88 -2.53
N LEU A 72 -3.78 11.63 -2.33
CA LEU A 72 -4.65 10.62 -1.74
C LEU A 72 -5.11 11.06 -0.35
N ARG A 73 -4.22 11.58 0.50
CA ARG A 73 -4.55 12.06 1.85
C ARG A 73 -5.49 13.28 1.81
N VAL A 74 -5.14 14.31 1.04
CA VAL A 74 -5.83 15.61 1.14
C VAL A 74 -6.98 15.83 0.15
N ARG A 75 -7.03 15.11 -0.97
CA ARG A 75 -8.06 15.32 -2.02
C ARG A 75 -9.11 14.23 -2.11
N VAL A 76 -8.85 13.06 -1.53
CA VAL A 76 -9.79 11.93 -1.58
C VAL A 76 -10.54 11.86 -0.26
N ALA A 77 -11.84 12.12 -0.31
CA ALA A 77 -12.73 12.03 0.85
C ALA A 77 -12.61 10.67 1.55
N GLY A 78 -12.58 10.67 2.89
CA GLY A 78 -12.45 9.45 3.69
C GLY A 78 -13.54 8.41 3.37
N SER A 79 -14.78 8.85 3.14
CA SER A 79 -15.89 7.98 2.75
C SER A 79 -15.63 7.18 1.47
N ARG A 80 -14.93 7.77 0.49
CA ARG A 80 -14.57 7.08 -0.76
C ARG A 80 -13.50 6.01 -0.52
N LYS A 81 -12.54 6.27 0.37
CA LYS A 81 -11.55 5.26 0.78
C LYS A 81 -12.23 4.13 1.55
N LEU A 82 -13.07 4.48 2.53
CA LEU A 82 -13.84 3.52 3.31
C LEU A 82 -14.67 2.60 2.41
N MET A 83 -15.34 3.11 1.38
CA MET A 83 -16.06 2.26 0.42
C MET A 83 -15.15 1.25 -0.29
N GLU A 84 -13.89 1.60 -0.58
CA GLU A 84 -12.94 0.65 -1.18
C GLU A 84 -12.40 -0.36 -0.14
N LEU A 85 -12.20 0.08 1.11
CA LEU A 85 -11.80 -0.79 2.24
C LEU A 85 -12.89 -1.80 2.61
N LEU A 86 -14.15 -1.37 2.67
CA LEU A 86 -15.29 -2.27 2.94
C LEU A 86 -15.50 -3.27 1.80
N LYS A 87 -15.07 -2.96 0.57
CA LYS A 87 -15.11 -3.95 -0.52
C LYS A 87 -14.08 -5.05 -0.31
N ILE A 88 -12.88 -4.77 0.23
CA ILE A 88 -11.93 -5.86 0.53
C ILE A 88 -12.40 -6.71 1.70
N ALA A 89 -12.96 -6.08 2.74
CA ALA A 89 -13.48 -6.77 3.91
C ALA A 89 -14.63 -7.74 3.61
N LYS A 90 -15.36 -7.53 2.50
CA LYS A 90 -16.42 -8.44 2.02
C LYS A 90 -15.93 -9.74 1.38
N TYR A 91 -14.63 -9.89 1.08
CA TYR A 91 -14.14 -11.09 0.39
C TYR A 91 -13.79 -12.22 1.35
N SER A 92 -12.71 -12.09 2.11
CA SER A 92 -12.32 -13.03 3.18
C SER A 92 -11.24 -12.43 4.06
N ASN A 93 -11.05 -12.99 5.25
CA ASN A 93 -9.97 -12.61 6.18
C ASN A 93 -8.60 -12.66 5.49
N ALA A 94 -8.29 -13.74 4.76
CA ALA A 94 -7.01 -13.87 4.06
C ALA A 94 -6.74 -12.72 3.08
N LYS A 95 -7.77 -12.25 2.37
CA LYS A 95 -7.67 -11.13 1.41
C LYS A 95 -7.50 -9.80 2.13
N LEU A 96 -8.16 -9.64 3.28
CA LEU A 96 -7.99 -8.48 4.12
C LEU A 96 -6.58 -8.43 4.74
N CYS A 97 -6.05 -9.55 5.24
CA CYS A 97 -4.67 -9.66 5.70
C CYS A 97 -3.67 -9.30 4.59
N SER A 98 -3.85 -9.85 3.38
CA SER A 98 -3.02 -9.50 2.22
C SER A 98 -3.03 -8.00 1.93
N PHE A 99 -4.20 -7.36 2.00
CA PHE A 99 -4.32 -5.92 1.85
C PHE A 99 -3.60 -5.13 2.96
N MET A 100 -3.68 -5.58 4.21
CA MET A 100 -2.94 -4.96 5.32
C MET A 100 -1.43 -5.06 5.09
N ARG A 101 -0.90 -6.23 4.68
CA ARG A 101 0.54 -6.36 4.37
C ARG A 101 0.99 -5.44 3.24
N LEU A 102 0.19 -5.30 2.18
CA LEU A 102 0.48 -4.38 1.09
C LEU A 102 0.48 -2.89 1.52
N THR A 103 -0.27 -2.53 2.56
CA THR A 103 -0.39 -1.14 3.02
C THR A 103 0.60 -0.78 4.11
N PHE A 104 0.88 -1.71 5.03
CA PHE A 104 1.75 -1.52 6.19
C PHE A 104 3.18 -2.06 5.99
N GLY A 105 3.36 -3.17 5.27
CA GLY A 105 4.66 -3.87 5.18
C GLY A 105 5.57 -3.38 4.05
N ARG A 106 5.01 -2.89 2.93
CA ARG A 106 5.84 -2.42 1.80
C ARG A 106 6.40 -1.03 2.08
N ARG A 107 7.71 -0.96 2.34
CA ARG A 107 8.46 0.29 2.35
C ARG A 107 8.57 0.85 0.93
N LEU A 108 8.25 2.12 0.78
CA LEU A 108 8.47 2.85 -0.45
C LEU A 108 9.86 3.44 -0.40
N ALA A 109 10.66 3.19 -1.44
CA ALA A 109 11.92 3.90 -1.58
C ALA A 109 11.61 5.40 -1.68
N GLY A 110 12.13 6.19 -0.75
CA GLY A 110 12.24 7.63 -0.93
C GLY A 110 12.91 7.89 -2.27
N ALA A 111 12.49 8.93 -2.98
CA ALA A 111 13.09 9.32 -4.25
C ALA A 111 14.52 9.84 -4.02
N ALA A 112 15.45 8.96 -3.65
CA ALA A 112 16.88 9.22 -3.56
C ALA A 112 17.44 9.22 -4.99
N GLY A 113 17.17 10.29 -5.73
CA GLY A 113 17.53 10.34 -7.14
C GLY A 113 17.25 11.68 -7.80
N GLY A 114 18.00 12.70 -7.41
CA GLY A 114 18.20 13.91 -8.22
C GLY A 114 17.87 15.22 -7.51
N GLY A 115 18.85 15.79 -6.81
CA GLY A 115 19.12 17.23 -6.59
C GLY A 115 18.02 18.22 -6.17
N GLY A 116 16.77 17.80 -6.09
CA GLY A 116 15.62 18.58 -5.63
C GLY A 116 15.22 18.12 -4.24
N GLU A 117 14.64 19.04 -3.49
CA GLU A 117 14.06 18.78 -2.17
C GLU A 117 13.24 17.49 -2.22
N PRO A 118 13.54 16.48 -1.38
CA PRO A 118 12.74 15.28 -1.32
C PRO A 118 11.29 15.71 -0.99
N PRO A 119 10.26 15.09 -1.61
CA PRO A 119 8.91 15.31 -1.13
C PRO A 119 8.91 15.00 0.38
N ALA A 120 8.20 15.83 1.17
CA ALA A 120 8.17 15.77 2.64
C ALA A 120 7.68 14.45 3.27
N PHE A 121 7.54 13.39 2.46
CA PHE A 121 7.27 12.02 2.86
C PHE A 121 8.56 11.21 2.62
N SER A 122 9.48 11.27 3.58
CA SER A 122 10.61 10.34 3.68
C SER A 122 10.11 8.90 3.82
N ASP A 123 10.88 7.94 3.32
CA ASP A 123 10.77 6.47 3.50
C ASP A 123 9.58 6.01 4.34
N GLY A 124 8.41 5.90 3.70
CA GLY A 124 7.15 5.63 4.36
C GLY A 124 6.45 4.40 3.80
N VAL A 125 5.37 4.02 4.46
CA VAL A 125 4.44 2.99 4.00
C VAL A 125 3.16 3.64 3.48
N LEU A 126 2.29 2.87 2.82
CA LEU A 126 1.06 3.42 2.23
C LEU A 126 -0.04 3.68 3.26
N ALA A 127 -0.01 2.98 4.39
CA ALA A 127 -1.07 2.99 5.40
C ALA A 127 -1.51 4.40 5.85
N PRO A 128 -0.63 5.36 6.19
CA PRO A 128 -1.07 6.71 6.59
C PRO A 128 -1.92 7.42 5.54
N ALA A 129 -1.59 7.26 4.26
CA ALA A 129 -2.36 7.86 3.17
C ALA A 129 -3.66 7.08 2.85
N VAL A 130 -3.65 5.75 3.01
CA VAL A 130 -4.78 4.87 2.72
C VAL A 130 -5.86 4.97 3.79
N PHE A 131 -5.49 5.01 5.06
CA PHE A 131 -6.41 5.04 6.19
C PHE A 131 -6.60 6.45 6.78
N GLY A 132 -5.78 7.42 6.38
CA GLY A 132 -6.02 8.83 6.69
C GLY A 132 -6.95 9.53 5.68
N GLY A 133 -7.28 10.79 5.93
CA GLY A 133 -8.10 11.63 5.06
C GLY A 133 -8.88 12.70 5.82
N GLN A 134 -9.59 13.55 5.11
CA GLN A 134 -10.55 14.47 5.72
C GLN A 134 -11.94 13.84 5.75
N ASP A 135 -12.66 14.03 6.85
CA ASP A 135 -14.09 13.72 6.93
C ASP A 135 -14.94 14.82 6.26
N GLN A 136 -16.26 14.66 6.31
CA GLN A 136 -17.23 15.60 5.73
C GLN A 136 -17.19 17.00 6.35
N ASN A 137 -16.63 17.13 7.55
CA ASN A 137 -16.45 18.40 8.27
C ASN A 137 -15.06 19.01 8.02
N GLY A 138 -14.22 18.37 7.18
CA GLY A 138 -12.85 18.77 6.94
C GLY A 138 -11.86 18.36 8.03
N VAL A 139 -12.28 17.58 9.03
CA VAL A 139 -11.40 17.11 10.10
C VAL A 139 -10.48 16.03 9.54
N ALA A 140 -9.17 16.23 9.68
CA ALA A 140 -8.17 15.27 9.26
C ALA A 140 -8.12 14.11 10.27
N HIS A 141 -8.45 12.92 9.79
CA HIS A 141 -8.15 11.66 10.46
C HIS A 141 -6.87 11.13 9.83
N SER A 142 -5.87 10.75 10.61
CA SER A 142 -4.66 10.13 10.06
C SER A 142 -4.16 9.05 10.99
N LEU A 143 -3.70 7.96 10.38
CA LEU A 143 -2.73 7.13 11.07
C LEU A 143 -1.42 7.92 11.16
N PRO A 144 -0.70 7.80 12.28
CA PRO A 144 0.66 8.34 12.40
C PRO A 144 1.58 7.65 11.37
N ASP A 145 2.73 8.26 11.13
CA ASP A 145 3.74 7.65 10.28
C ASP A 145 4.24 6.35 10.92
N ILE A 146 4.50 5.35 10.09
CA ILE A 146 4.87 4.00 10.53
C ILE A 146 6.32 3.74 10.11
N ASP A 147 7.13 3.34 11.08
CA ASP A 147 8.56 3.07 10.88
C ASP A 147 8.84 1.58 10.64
N ALA A 148 8.21 0.68 11.37
CA ALA A 148 8.33 -0.75 11.10
C ALA A 148 6.98 -1.44 11.20
N PHE A 149 6.88 -2.59 10.55
CA PHE A 149 5.71 -3.46 10.59
C PHE A 149 6.17 -4.90 10.87
N ASP A 150 5.74 -5.44 12.00
CA ASP A 150 5.97 -6.83 12.40
C ASP A 150 4.98 -7.75 11.67
N GLU A 151 5.39 -8.24 10.50
CA GLU A 151 4.57 -9.14 9.68
C GLU A 151 4.27 -10.46 10.39
N ASP A 152 5.24 -11.01 11.13
CA ASP A 152 5.08 -12.29 11.85
C ASP A 152 4.09 -12.14 13.01
N GLY A 153 4.20 -11.07 13.79
CA GLY A 153 3.25 -10.73 14.84
C GLY A 153 1.84 -10.48 14.30
N PHE A 154 1.74 -9.79 13.16
CA PHE A 154 0.46 -9.55 12.50
C PHE A 154 -0.21 -10.86 12.04
N ASP A 155 0.58 -11.78 11.47
CA ASP A 155 0.12 -13.08 11.02
C ASP A 155 -0.36 -13.96 12.18
N ALA A 156 0.33 -13.92 13.31
CA ALA A 156 -0.09 -14.61 14.54
C ALA A 156 -1.43 -14.09 15.07
N ILE A 157 -1.65 -12.76 15.10
CA ILE A 157 -2.92 -12.17 15.51
C ILE A 157 -4.04 -12.57 14.53
N CYS A 158 -3.77 -12.52 13.22
CA CYS A 158 -4.75 -12.87 12.20
C CYS A 158 -5.17 -14.35 12.29
N ALA A 159 -4.24 -15.26 12.57
CA ALA A 159 -4.54 -16.66 12.84
C ALA A 159 -5.43 -16.82 14.08
N ALA A 160 -5.08 -16.15 15.19
CA ALA A 160 -5.87 -16.19 16.42
C ALA A 160 -7.30 -15.65 16.24
N VAL A 161 -7.47 -14.57 15.45
CA VAL A 161 -8.80 -14.04 15.10
C VAL A 161 -9.59 -15.05 14.27
N ALA A 162 -8.96 -15.71 13.29
CA ALA A 162 -9.62 -16.74 12.49
C ALA A 162 -10.09 -17.92 13.35
N ASP A 163 -9.23 -18.41 14.25
CA ASP A 163 -9.54 -19.50 15.18
C ASP A 163 -10.68 -19.11 16.14
N PHE A 164 -10.64 -17.90 16.68
CA PHE A 164 -11.69 -17.36 17.54
C PHE A 164 -13.04 -17.31 16.83
N LEU A 165 -13.09 -16.79 15.60
CA LEU A 165 -14.33 -16.71 14.81
C LEU A 165 -14.87 -18.09 14.44
N ALA A 166 -14.00 -19.05 14.14
CA ALA A 166 -14.38 -20.43 13.87
C ALA A 166 -14.99 -21.09 15.12
N ALA A 167 -14.40 -20.88 16.30
CA ALA A 167 -14.91 -21.39 17.57
C ALA A 167 -16.23 -20.72 17.98
N PHE A 168 -16.35 -19.40 17.77
CA PHE A 168 -17.55 -18.63 18.09
C PHE A 168 -18.77 -19.09 17.26
N GLY A 169 -18.56 -19.44 15.98
CA GLY A 169 -19.62 -19.99 15.13
C GLY A 169 -20.03 -21.44 15.44
N ALA A 170 -19.22 -22.19 16.19
CA ALA A 170 -19.50 -23.58 16.56
C ALA A 170 -20.29 -23.72 17.87
N GLY A 171 -20.29 -22.68 18.72
CA GLY A 171 -21.11 -22.62 19.94
C GLY A 171 -22.53 -22.17 19.61
N GLY A 172 -23.47 -23.12 19.55
CA GLY A 172 -24.83 -23.01 18.99
C GLY A 172 -25.78 -21.90 19.46
N ASP A 173 -25.34 -20.93 20.27
CA ASP A 173 -26.10 -19.74 20.69
C ASP A 173 -25.60 -18.43 20.04
N ALA A 174 -24.50 -18.46 19.29
CA ALA A 174 -24.02 -17.28 18.56
C ALA A 174 -24.86 -17.03 17.29
N PRO A 175 -25.15 -15.76 16.93
CA PRO A 175 -25.75 -15.47 15.64
C PRO A 175 -24.86 -16.07 14.54
N ALA A 176 -25.44 -16.86 13.63
CA ALA A 176 -24.74 -17.46 12.49
C ALA A 176 -24.09 -16.44 11.54
N ALA A 177 -24.31 -15.14 11.78
CA ALA A 177 -23.67 -14.05 11.10
C ALA A 177 -22.27 -13.85 11.69
N GLY A 178 -21.23 -14.25 10.95
CA GLY A 178 -19.86 -13.81 11.22
C GLY A 178 -19.75 -12.27 11.23
N LEU A 179 -18.53 -11.76 11.43
CA LEU A 179 -18.27 -10.33 11.47
C LEU A 179 -18.86 -9.59 10.26
N ILE A 180 -19.54 -8.47 10.50
CA ILE A 180 -19.87 -7.56 9.41
C ILE A 180 -18.59 -6.93 8.85
N PRO A 181 -18.56 -6.47 7.59
CA PRO A 181 -17.34 -5.97 6.94
C PRO A 181 -16.62 -4.86 7.73
N GLU A 182 -17.38 -4.01 8.42
CA GLU A 182 -16.87 -2.93 9.27
C GLU A 182 -16.08 -3.46 10.47
N GLU A 183 -16.60 -4.49 11.15
CA GLU A 183 -15.94 -5.14 12.29
C GLU A 183 -14.68 -5.89 11.85
N ALA A 184 -14.78 -6.63 10.74
CA ALA A 184 -13.63 -7.32 10.16
C ALA A 184 -12.52 -6.33 9.80
N LEU A 185 -12.86 -5.22 9.13
CA LEU A 185 -11.91 -4.16 8.83
C LEU A 185 -11.29 -3.56 10.09
N GLY A 186 -12.11 -3.27 11.11
CA GLY A 186 -11.67 -2.68 12.37
C GLY A 186 -10.66 -3.57 13.11
N ILE A 187 -10.95 -4.87 13.25
CA ILE A 187 -10.08 -5.83 13.94
C ILE A 187 -8.72 -5.96 13.23
N HIS A 188 -8.72 -6.10 11.91
CA HIS A 188 -7.46 -6.25 11.16
C HIS A 188 -6.65 -4.95 11.12
N LEU A 189 -7.33 -3.79 11.09
CA LEU A 189 -6.66 -2.49 11.18
C LEU A 189 -6.02 -2.30 12.57
N ALA A 190 -6.74 -2.65 13.64
CA ALA A 190 -6.20 -2.60 14.99
C ALA A 190 -4.99 -3.54 15.17
N ALA A 191 -5.07 -4.76 14.63
CA ALA A 191 -3.95 -5.69 14.61
C ALA A 191 -2.74 -5.12 13.86
N ALA A 192 -2.95 -4.56 12.66
CA ALA A 192 -1.88 -3.98 11.87
C ALA A 192 -1.20 -2.79 12.59
N VAL A 193 -1.99 -1.93 13.24
CA VAL A 193 -1.48 -0.81 14.05
C VAL A 193 -0.72 -1.30 15.28
N ALA A 194 -1.21 -2.33 15.97
CA ALA A 194 -0.52 -2.91 17.14
C ALA A 194 0.82 -3.55 16.77
N CYS A 195 0.94 -4.07 15.55
CA CYS A 195 2.18 -4.60 14.98
C CYS A 195 3.04 -3.54 14.27
N SER A 196 2.69 -2.26 14.39
CA SER A 196 3.47 -1.17 13.80
C SER A 196 4.25 -0.41 14.86
N SER A 197 5.50 -0.04 14.56
CA SER A 197 6.23 0.96 15.34
C SER A 197 6.08 2.34 14.70
N MET A 198 6.06 3.37 15.54
CA MET A 198 5.98 4.77 15.12
C MET A 198 7.32 5.46 15.41
N PRO A 199 7.71 6.47 14.62
CA PRO A 199 8.86 7.28 14.96
C PRO A 199 8.63 7.96 16.32
N PRO A 200 9.69 8.22 17.09
CA PRO A 200 9.55 9.00 18.32
C PRO A 200 8.92 10.36 18.00
N PRO A 201 8.11 10.94 18.91
CA PRO A 201 7.56 12.26 18.71
C PRO A 201 8.68 13.26 18.44
N SER A 202 8.49 14.14 17.47
CA SER A 202 9.48 15.18 17.18
C SER A 202 9.60 16.08 18.42
N PRO A 203 10.81 16.57 18.77
CA PRO A 203 10.96 17.57 19.82
C PRO A 203 10.10 18.83 19.60
N ALA A 204 9.75 19.12 18.34
CA ALA A 204 8.90 20.24 17.96
C ALA A 204 7.40 20.02 18.27
N ASP A 205 6.97 18.79 18.55
CA ASP A 205 5.57 18.47 18.91
C ASP A 205 5.34 18.50 20.43
N ALA A 206 6.38 18.81 21.22
CA ALA A 206 6.36 18.87 22.68
C ALA A 206 6.24 20.30 23.26
N GLU A 207 6.16 21.33 22.40
CA GLU A 207 5.85 22.73 22.74
C GLU A 207 4.39 23.08 22.45
#